data_AF-A0A399Z7X7-F1
#
_entry.id   AF-A0A399Z7X7-F1
#
_cell.length_a   1.000
_cell.length_b   1.000
_cell.length_c   1.000
_cell.angle_alpha   90.00
_cell.angle_beta   90.00
_cell.angle_gamma   90.00
#
_symmetry.space_group_name_H-M   'P 1'
#
loop_
_entity.id
_entity.type
_entity.pdbx_description
1 polymer ?
#
loop_
_entity_poly.entity_id
_entity_poly.type
_entity_poly.pdbx_seq_one_letter_code
_entity_poly.pdbx_strand_id
1 'polypeptide(L)'
;MSIAKRPVRVYLRQDQIDALRLLAAKQGTSVAELVRQGVDRVLIDIPLEEDPIWDIVGCGSSSVHDLALEHDRYLAESEESDN
;
A
#
# COMPACT_ATOMS: atom_id res chain seq x y z
N MET A 1 -18.59 -12.79 -3.04
CA MET A 1 -18.56 -11.69 -4.04
C MET A 1 -17.58 -12.12 -5.12
N SER A 2 -18.04 -12.41 -6.33
CA SER A 2 -17.17 -12.85 -7.44
C SER A 2 -16.40 -11.64 -7.96
N ILE A 3 -15.07 -11.60 -7.79
CA ILE A 3 -14.22 -10.59 -8.44
C ILE A 3 -14.22 -10.90 -9.94
N ALA A 4 -14.77 -9.99 -10.73
CA ALA A 4 -14.86 -10.15 -12.18
C ALA A 4 -13.45 -10.19 -12.80
N LYS A 5 -13.07 -11.33 -13.37
CA LYS A 5 -11.80 -11.49 -14.10
C LYS A 5 -12.03 -11.12 -15.56
N ARG A 6 -11.18 -10.24 -16.10
CA ARG A 6 -11.17 -9.88 -17.53
C ARG A 6 -9.93 -10.48 -18.21
N PRO A 7 -10.04 -11.01 -19.45
CA PRO A 7 -8.89 -11.51 -20.17
C PRO A 7 -7.96 -10.36 -20.58
N VAL A 8 -6.65 -10.54 -20.37
CA VAL A 8 -5.60 -9.60 -20.79
C VAL A 8 -4.52 -10.38 -21.52
N ARG A 9 -4.01 -9.84 -22.63
CA ARG A 9 -2.87 -10.41 -23.35
C ARG A 9 -1.61 -9.63 -22.97
N VAL A 10 -0.62 -10.33 -22.45
CA VAL A 10 0.70 -9.78 -22.10
C VAL A 10 1.78 -10.59 -22.78
N TYR A 11 2.87 -9.93 -23.16
CA TYR A 11 4.07 -10.59 -23.67
C TYR A 11 5.04 -10.79 -22.51
N LEU A 12 5.47 -12.03 -22.31
CA LEU A 12 6.53 -12.41 -21.38
C LEU A 12 7.69 -12.97 -22.17
N ARG A 13 8.91 -12.81 -21.64
CA ARG A 13 10.07 -13.46 -22.24
C ARG A 13 9.99 -14.98 -22.06
N GLN A 14 10.65 -15.71 -22.95
CA GLN A 14 10.63 -17.18 -22.93
C GLN A 14 11.15 -17.77 -21.62
N ASP A 15 12.25 -17.22 -21.08
CA ASP A 15 12.82 -17.61 -19.78
C ASP A 15 11.82 -17.46 -18.62
N GLN A 16 11.03 -16.39 -18.63
CA GLN A 16 10.00 -16.15 -17.61
C GLN A 16 8.85 -17.16 -17.71
N ILE A 17 8.43 -17.49 -18.93
CA ILE A 17 7.36 -18.49 -19.16
C ILE A 17 7.81 -19.87 -18.64
N ASP A 18 9.04 -20.26 -18.95
CA ASP A 18 9.58 -21.56 -18.53
C ASP A 18 9.74 -21.64 -17.02
N ALA A 19 10.24 -20.58 -16.38
CA ALA A 19 10.33 -20.48 -14.92
C ALA A 19 8.94 -20.54 -14.25
N LEU A 20 7.95 -19.81 -14.77
CA LEU A 20 6.58 -19.81 -14.25
C LEU A 20 5.92 -21.19 -14.36
N ARG A 21 6.13 -21.90 -15.47
CA ARG A 21 5.59 -23.26 -15.66
C ARG A 21 6.19 -24.24 -14.66
N LEU A 22 7.51 -24.20 -14.47
CA LEU A 22 8.18 -25.06 -13.49
C LEU A 22 7.69 -24.78 -12.07
N LEU A 23 7.57 -23.51 -11.71
CA LEU A 23 7.10 -23.09 -10.39
C LEU A 23 5.63 -23.49 -10.16
N ALA A 24 4.78 -23.31 -11.16
CA ALA A 24 3.37 -23.69 -11.11
C ALA A 24 3.21 -25.20 -10.87
N ALA A 25 3.99 -26.02 -11.58
CA ALA A 25 4.02 -27.46 -11.39
C ALA A 25 4.48 -27.85 -9.99
N LYS A 26 5.54 -27.20 -9.47
CA LYS A 26 6.06 -27.47 -8.13
C LYS A 26 5.06 -27.11 -7.02
N GLN A 27 4.26 -26.06 -7.21
CA GLN A 27 3.28 -25.58 -6.22
C GLN A 27 1.87 -26.15 -6.41
N GLY A 28 1.62 -26.92 -7.47
CA GLY A 28 0.29 -27.43 -7.78
C GLY A 28 -0.72 -26.32 -8.11
N THR A 29 -0.25 -25.22 -8.71
CA THR A 29 -1.08 -24.06 -9.08
C THR A 29 -1.03 -23.78 -10.58
N SER A 30 -1.74 -22.76 -11.06
CA SER A 30 -1.73 -22.34 -12.46
C SER A 30 -0.71 -21.21 -12.70
N VAL A 31 -0.16 -21.13 -13.91
CA VAL A 31 0.66 -19.97 -14.33
C VAL A 31 -0.11 -18.66 -14.14
N ALA A 32 -1.42 -18.65 -14.41
CA ALA A 32 -2.25 -17.47 -14.22
C ALA A 32 -2.35 -17.04 -12.76
N GLU A 33 -2.28 -17.98 -11.81
CA GLU A 33 -2.26 -17.67 -10.37
C GLU A 33 -0.94 -17.04 -9.96
N LEU A 34 0.19 -17.58 -10.42
CA LEU A 34 1.50 -16.98 -10.17
C LEU A 34 1.61 -15.56 -10.76
N VAL A 35 1.06 -15.35 -11.96
CA VAL A 35 1.00 -14.01 -12.56
C VAL A 35 0.16 -13.06 -11.70
N ARG A 36 -1.00 -13.49 -11.19
CA ARG A 36 -1.81 -12.67 -10.29
C ARG A 36 -1.06 -12.33 -9.00
N GLN A 37 -0.46 -13.31 -8.34
CA GLN A 37 0.32 -13.09 -7.13
C GLN A 37 1.47 -12.12 -7.35
N GLY A 38 2.17 -12.23 -8.49
CA GLY A 38 3.21 -11.28 -8.87
C GLY A 38 2.67 -9.87 -9.09
N VAL A 39 1.53 -9.73 -9.77
CA VAL A 39 0.84 -8.44 -9.95
C VAL A 39 0.41 -7.85 -8.60
N ASP A 40 -0.22 -8.64 -7.74
CA ASP A 40 -0.66 -8.22 -6.41
C ASP A 40 0.52 -7.72 -5.58
N ARG A 41 1.67 -8.41 -5.64
CA ARG A 41 2.89 -7.99 -4.95
C ARG A 41 3.40 -6.64 -5.45
N VAL A 42 3.42 -6.44 -6.77
CA VAL A 42 3.85 -5.17 -7.38
C VAL A 42 2.91 -4.03 -6.98
N LEU A 43 1.60 -4.25 -6.96
CA LEU A 43 0.61 -3.22 -6.61
C LEU A 43 0.63 -2.86 -5.12
N ILE A 44 1.00 -3.80 -4.26
CA ILE A 44 1.24 -3.52 -2.83
C ILE A 44 2.51 -2.68 -2.66
N ASP A 45 3.59 -3.03 -3.38
CA ASP A 45 4.87 -2.34 -3.25
C ASP A 45 4.88 -0.97 -3.93
N ILE A 46 4.03 -0.75 -4.93
CA ILE A 46 3.86 0.51 -5.66
C ILE A 46 2.38 0.88 -5.61
N PRO A 47 1.95 1.59 -4.56
CA PRO A 47 0.60 2.13 -4.49
C PRO A 47 0.33 3.01 -5.72
N LEU A 48 -0.76 2.74 -6.42
CA LEU A 48 -1.19 3.53 -7.59
C LEU A 48 -1.81 4.87 -7.19
N GLU A 49 -2.30 4.96 -5.96
CA GLU A 49 -2.85 6.17 -5.36
C GLU A 49 -1.72 6.91 -4.61
N GLU A 50 -1.75 8.24 -4.62
CA GLU A 50 -0.94 9.03 -3.69
C GLU A 50 -1.33 8.61 -2.28
N ASP A 51 -0.34 8.44 -1.38
CA ASP A 51 -0.59 7.95 -0.03
C ASP A 51 -1.65 8.84 0.64
N PRO A 52 -2.83 8.31 1.01
CA PRO A 52 -3.92 9.12 1.56
C PRO A 52 -3.55 9.78 2.90
N ILE A 53 -2.45 9.38 3.54
CA ILE A 53 -1.88 10.11 4.69
C ILE A 53 -1.43 11.53 4.29
N TRP A 54 -1.06 11.76 3.03
CA TRP A 54 -0.74 13.11 2.55
C TRP A 54 -1.91 14.08 2.70
N ASP A 55 -3.15 13.60 2.59
CA ASP A 55 -4.35 14.42 2.79
C ASP A 55 -4.50 14.93 4.23
N ILE A 56 -3.79 14.34 5.20
CA ILE A 56 -3.78 14.79 6.60
C ILE A 56 -2.94 16.08 6.75
N VAL A 57 -1.96 16.30 5.88
CA VAL A 57 -1.07 17.47 5.96
C VAL A 57 -1.89 18.74 5.70
N GLY A 58 -1.99 19.60 6.73
CA GLY A 58 -2.74 20.86 6.66
C GLY A 58 -4.23 20.76 7.02
N CYS A 59 -4.74 19.57 7.40
CA CYS A 59 -6.12 19.43 7.91
C CYS A 59 -6.33 20.02 9.32
N GLY A 60 -5.26 20.24 10.08
CA GLY A 60 -5.32 20.87 11.39
C GLY A 60 -5.45 22.40 11.28
N SER A 61 -6.50 22.99 11.86
CA SER A 61 -6.56 24.42 12.08
C SER A 61 -6.47 24.72 13.58
N SER A 62 -5.46 25.51 13.95
CA SER A 62 -5.27 26.01 15.31
C SER A 62 -4.87 27.48 15.23
N SER A 63 -5.34 28.30 16.19
CA SER A 63 -4.90 29.69 16.35
C SER A 63 -3.50 29.80 16.95
N VAL A 64 -2.95 28.67 17.42
CA VAL A 64 -1.62 28.55 18.04
C VAL A 64 -0.59 28.22 16.96
N HIS A 65 0.29 29.17 16.68
CA HIS A 65 1.20 29.12 15.53
C HIS A 65 2.50 28.33 15.80
N ASP A 66 2.81 28.10 17.08
CA ASP A 66 3.98 27.40 17.60
C ASP A 66 3.66 26.00 18.15
N LEU A 67 2.42 25.52 17.95
CA LEU A 67 1.95 24.22 18.46
C LEU A 67 2.87 23.06 18.04
N ALA A 68 3.41 23.10 16.82
CA ALA A 68 4.33 22.08 16.33
C ALA A 68 5.74 22.17 16.95
N LEU A 69 6.15 23.36 17.40
CA LEU A 69 7.48 23.61 17.99
C LEU A 69 7.48 23.35 19.50
N GLU A 70 6.39 23.70 20.18
CA GLU A 70 6.28 23.64 21.64
C GLU A 70 5.24 22.60 22.10
N HIS A 71 5.02 21.56 21.29
CA HIS A 71 4.04 20.52 21.54
C HIS A 71 4.13 19.91 22.96
N ASP A 72 5.35 19.64 23.43
CA ASP A 72 5.57 19.04 24.75
C ASP A 72 5.15 19.97 25.90
N ARG A 73 5.32 21.29 25.75
CA ARG A 73 4.83 22.28 26.72
C ARG A 73 3.31 22.26 26.79
N TYR A 74 2.64 22.25 25.64
CA TYR A 74 1.18 22.21 25.57
C TYR A 74 0.59 20.92 26.14
N LEU A 75 1.26 19.77 25.92
CA LEU A 75 0.85 18.51 26.54
C LEU A 75 0.91 18.59 28.06
N ALA A 76 2.04 19.07 28.62
CA ALA A 76 2.20 19.22 30.07
C ALA A 76 1.17 20.18 30.68
N GLU A 77 0.91 21.33 30.03
CA GLU A 77 -0.11 22.29 30.48
C GLU A 77 -1.53 21.69 30.46
N SER A 78 -1.86 20.85 29.48
CA SER A 78 -3.16 20.18 29.40
C SER A 78 -3.36 19.13 30.48
N GLU A 79 -2.30 18.37 30.81
CA GLU A 79 -2.33 17.36 31.87
C GLU A 79 -2.48 17.99 33.27
N GLU A 80 -1.91 19.17 33.50
CA GLU A 80 -2.08 19.93 34.76
C GLU A 80 -3.48 20.56 34.90
N SER A 81 -4.15 20.87 33.79
CA SER A 81 -5.46 21.53 33.79
C SER A 81 -6.65 20.56 33.99
N ASP A 82 -6.45 19.27 33.72
CA ASP A 82 -7.44 18.20 33.88
C ASP A 82 -7.42 17.54 35.28
N ASN A 83 -6.63 18.06 36.22
CA ASN A 83 -6.54 17.63 37.62
C ASN A 83 -6.97 18.73 38.62
#